data_AF-A0A3Q4I2Q8-F1
#
_entry.id   AF-A0A3Q4I2Q8-F1
#
_cell.length_a   1.000
_cell.length_b   1.000
_cell.length_c   1.000
_cell.angle_alpha   90.00
_cell.angle_beta   90.00
_cell.angle_gamma   90.00
#
_symmetry.space_group_name_H-M   'P 1'
#
loop_
_entity.id
_entity.type
_entity.pdbx_description
1 polymer ?
#
loop_
_entity_poly.entity_id
_entity_poly.type
_entity_poly.pdbx_seq_one_letter_code
_entity_poly.pdbx_strand_id
1 'polypeptide(L)'
;MLCLFAVDTERFRSMFKYSLSDERLKTHCEHHRDSVKATSLDGNPITGVYVPQCDAEGQYLPQQCHGSTGYCWCVDSRGEERAGTRTPPGAAPVDCDRPGEAVPPQRFM
;
A
#
# COMPACT_ATOMS: atom_id res chain seq x y z
N MET A 1 45.75 7.25 15.98
CA MET A 1 44.61 6.95 15.09
C MET A 1 43.71 5.99 15.85
N LEU A 2 42.55 6.32 16.40
CA LEU A 2 41.66 7.47 16.26
C LEU A 2 41.10 7.87 17.64
N CYS A 3 40.90 9.17 17.84
CA CYS A 3 40.13 9.74 18.95
C CYS A 3 38.71 10.10 18.46
N LEU A 4 37.78 10.19 19.41
CA LEU A 4 36.47 10.87 19.37
C LEU A 4 35.34 10.18 18.60
N PHE A 5 34.53 9.40 19.33
CA PHE A 5 33.06 9.47 19.19
C PHE A 5 32.40 9.36 20.58
N ALA A 6 32.74 10.29 21.48
CA ALA A 6 31.84 10.70 22.54
C ALA A 6 31.03 11.90 22.00
N VAL A 7 30.04 11.61 21.14
CA VAL A 7 29.06 12.61 20.66
C VAL A 7 27.67 11.96 20.71
N ASP A 8 26.95 12.27 21.77
CA ASP A 8 25.49 12.22 21.90
C ASP A 8 24.78 10.84 21.91
N THR A 9 24.61 10.29 23.13
CA THR A 9 23.85 9.05 23.42
C THR A 9 22.40 9.10 22.92
N GLU A 10 21.81 10.29 22.75
CA GLU A 10 20.43 10.48 22.27
C GLU A 10 20.31 10.24 20.75
N ARG A 11 21.34 10.60 19.98
CA ARG A 11 21.33 10.45 18.52
C ARG A 11 21.63 9.04 18.06
N PHE A 12 22.48 8.31 18.81
CA PHE A 12 22.76 6.90 18.57
C PHE A 12 21.53 6.02 18.89
N ARG A 13 20.82 6.32 19.98
CA ARG A 13 19.56 5.64 20.35
C ARG A 13 18.44 5.84 19.31
N SER A 14 18.47 6.95 18.58
CA SER A 14 17.57 7.22 17.45
C SER A 14 17.84 6.32 16.24
N MET A 15 19.12 6.10 15.86
CA MET A 15 19.47 5.18 14.78
C MET A 15 19.17 3.71 15.12
N PHE A 16 19.40 3.28 16.36
CA PHE A 16 19.04 1.91 16.80
C PHE A 16 17.52 1.70 16.92
N LYS A 17 16.73 2.74 17.23
CA LYS A 17 15.26 2.69 17.14
C LYS A 17 14.76 2.63 15.70
N TYR A 18 15.45 3.28 14.76
CA TYR A 18 15.10 3.26 13.32
C TYR A 18 15.41 1.89 12.67
N SER A 19 16.46 1.19 13.12
CA SER A 19 16.83 -0.14 12.61
C SER A 19 15.96 -1.29 13.13
N LEU A 20 15.39 -1.21 14.35
CA LEU A 20 14.54 -2.27 14.91
C LEU A 20 13.08 -2.25 14.43
N SER A 21 12.64 -1.18 13.75
CA SER A 21 11.35 -1.13 13.06
C SER A 21 11.37 -1.77 11.66
N ASP A 22 12.56 -2.17 11.16
CA ASP A 22 12.78 -2.71 9.81
C ASP A 22 13.18 -4.21 9.81
N GLU A 23 13.09 -4.92 10.94
CA GLU A 23 13.34 -6.38 10.98
C GLU A 23 12.09 -7.23 10.67
N ARG A 24 10.95 -6.60 10.38
CA ARG A 24 9.85 -7.28 9.69
C ARG A 24 9.99 -6.96 8.21
N LEU A 25 10.52 -7.93 7.46
CA LEU A 25 10.58 -7.89 5.99
C LEU A 25 9.25 -7.37 5.46
N LYS A 26 9.25 -6.13 4.94
CA LYS A 26 8.05 -5.49 4.42
C LYS A 26 7.49 -6.37 3.30
N THR A 27 6.21 -6.67 3.40
CA THR A 27 5.49 -7.39 2.34
C THR A 27 5.35 -6.50 1.10
N HIS A 28 4.91 -7.10 -0.02
CA HIS A 28 4.66 -6.36 -1.25
C HIS A 28 3.64 -5.22 -1.06
N CYS A 29 2.57 -5.46 -0.29
CA CYS A 29 1.55 -4.43 -0.03
C CYS A 29 2.11 -3.28 0.80
N GLU A 30 2.89 -3.59 1.83
CA GLU A 30 3.42 -2.57 2.74
C GLU A 30 4.49 -1.72 2.07
N HIS A 31 5.36 -2.35 1.28
CA HIS A 31 6.33 -1.63 0.47
C HIS A 31 5.64 -0.67 -0.51
N HIS A 32 4.58 -1.13 -1.18
CA HIS A 32 3.79 -0.29 -2.08
C HIS A 32 3.08 0.85 -1.33
N ARG A 33 2.49 0.57 -0.16
CA ARG A 33 1.86 1.58 0.69
C ARG A 33 2.84 2.66 1.12
N ASP A 34 4.04 2.26 1.52
CA ASP A 34 5.05 3.19 2.04
C ASP A 34 5.69 4.01 0.92
N SER A 35 5.83 3.44 -0.29
CA SER A 35 6.35 4.17 -1.45
C SER A 35 5.40 5.27 -1.94
N VAL A 36 4.09 5.06 -1.87
CA VAL A 36 3.08 6.09 -2.26
C VAL A 36 2.81 7.10 -1.15
N LYS A 37 3.04 6.72 0.12
CA LYS A 37 2.96 7.64 1.26
C LYS A 37 4.20 8.50 1.43
N ALA A 38 5.28 8.21 0.69
CA ALA A 38 6.44 9.07 0.69
C ALA A 38 6.02 10.49 0.27
N THR A 39 6.31 11.46 1.13
CA THR A 39 6.12 12.88 0.87
C THR A 39 6.86 13.28 -0.41
N SER A 40 6.28 14.20 -1.18
CA SER A 40 6.98 14.85 -2.29
C SER A 40 8.32 15.45 -1.81
N LEU A 41 9.23 15.76 -2.72
CA LEU A 41 10.50 16.43 -2.43
C LEU A 41 10.31 17.71 -1.57
N ASP A 42 9.13 18.32 -1.65
CA ASP A 42 8.70 19.51 -0.89
C ASP A 42 8.15 19.20 0.52
N GLY A 43 8.17 17.94 0.97
CA GLY A 43 7.67 17.52 2.29
C GLY A 43 6.14 17.47 2.42
N ASN A 44 5.40 17.66 1.32
CA ASN A 44 3.94 17.63 1.32
C ASN A 44 3.38 16.23 0.99
N PRO A 45 2.31 15.80 1.68
CA PRO A 45 1.65 14.53 1.38
C PRO A 45 1.03 14.59 -0.01
N ILE A 46 1.30 13.58 -0.83
CA ILE A 46 0.71 13.48 -2.17
C ILE A 46 -0.78 13.19 -2.03
N THR A 47 -1.57 14.25 -2.12
CA THR A 47 -3.03 14.16 -1.96
C THR A 47 -3.64 13.64 -3.26
N GLY A 48 -4.56 12.68 -3.14
CA GLY A 48 -5.27 12.13 -4.30
C GLY A 48 -4.63 10.90 -4.94
N VAL A 49 -3.52 10.40 -4.41
CA VAL A 49 -2.93 9.12 -4.83
C VAL A 49 -3.62 7.95 -4.13
N TYR A 50 -3.73 6.83 -4.85
CA TYR A 50 -4.21 5.58 -4.29
C TYR A 50 -3.17 4.96 -3.36
N VAL A 51 -3.58 4.75 -2.12
CA VAL A 51 -2.79 4.04 -1.10
C VAL A 51 -3.36 2.64 -0.94
N PRO A 52 -2.60 1.58 -1.23
CA PRO A 52 -3.09 0.22 -1.06
C PRO A 52 -3.39 -0.07 0.41
N GLN A 53 -4.51 -0.74 0.64
CA GLN A 53 -4.89 -1.30 1.92
C GLN A 53 -4.30 -2.69 2.07
N CYS A 54 -3.74 -2.96 3.26
CA CYS A 54 -3.13 -4.23 3.63
C CYS A 54 -3.80 -4.76 4.90
N ASP A 55 -3.83 -6.08 5.09
CA ASP A 55 -4.26 -6.72 6.32
C ASP A 55 -3.19 -6.66 7.43
N ALA A 56 -3.43 -7.35 8.55
CA ALA A 56 -2.51 -7.39 9.68
C ALA A 56 -1.21 -8.16 9.37
N GLU A 57 -1.27 -9.08 8.41
CA GLU A 57 -0.17 -9.90 7.92
C GLU A 57 0.62 -9.20 6.80
N GLY A 58 0.14 -8.04 6.32
CA GLY A 58 0.74 -7.28 5.23
C GLY A 58 0.34 -7.78 3.82
N GLN A 59 -0.64 -8.67 3.69
CA GLN A 59 -1.18 -9.02 2.38
C GLN A 59 -2.14 -7.93 1.90
N TYR A 60 -2.37 -7.87 0.58
CA TYR A 60 -3.39 -6.99 0.02
C TYR A 60 -4.77 -7.41 0.49
N LEU A 61 -5.60 -6.46 0.90
CA LEU A 61 -7.01 -6.77 1.11
C LEU A 61 -7.63 -7.13 -0.25
N PRO A 62 -8.51 -8.16 -0.32
CA PRO A 62 -9.16 -8.54 -1.57
C PRO A 62 -9.93 -7.40 -2.23
N GLN A 63 -10.46 -6.47 -1.43
CA GLN A 63 -11.11 -5.25 -1.88
C GLN A 63 -10.24 -4.04 -1.59
N GLN A 64 -9.86 -3.31 -2.63
CA GLN A 64 -9.12 -2.05 -2.54
C GLN A 64 -10.03 -0.89 -2.90
N CYS A 65 -9.82 0.26 -2.26
CA CYS A 65 -10.61 1.46 -2.52
C CYS A 65 -9.72 2.68 -2.67
N HIS A 66 -10.02 3.52 -3.65
CA HIS A 66 -9.39 4.82 -3.82
C HIS A 66 -10.12 5.86 -2.98
N GLY A 67 -9.55 6.24 -1.83
CA GLY A 67 -10.19 7.16 -0.91
C GLY A 67 -10.53 8.54 -1.48
N SER A 68 -9.80 9.02 -2.48
CA SER A 68 -10.03 10.34 -3.10
C SER A 68 -11.14 10.34 -4.16
N THR A 69 -11.29 9.25 -4.93
CA THR A 69 -12.33 9.15 -5.97
C THR A 69 -13.55 8.33 -5.52
N GLY A 70 -13.42 7.57 -4.45
CA GLY A 70 -14.45 6.68 -3.91
C GLY A 70 -14.70 5.41 -4.74
N TYR A 71 -13.84 5.10 -5.71
CA TYR A 71 -13.93 3.85 -6.48
C TYR A 71 -13.34 2.69 -5.70
N CYS A 72 -13.95 1.51 -5.82
CA CYS A 72 -13.41 0.26 -5.24
C CYS A 72 -13.28 -0.83 -6.31
N TRP A 73 -12.36 -1.76 -6.12
CA TRP A 73 -12.14 -2.90 -7.03
C TRP A 73 -11.58 -4.10 -6.25
N CYS A 74 -11.69 -5.29 -6.84
CA CYS A 74 -11.05 -6.47 -6.28
C CYS A 74 -9.62 -6.61 -6.81
N VAL A 75 -8.71 -7.09 -5.97
CA VAL A 75 -7.33 -7.40 -6.35
C VAL A 75 -6.97 -8.86 -6.08
N ASP A 76 -5.92 -9.34 -6.74
CA ASP A 76 -5.28 -10.61 -6.41
C ASP A 76 -4.24 -10.47 -5.27
N SER A 77 -3.59 -11.57 -4.89
CA SER A 77 -2.56 -11.57 -3.84
C SER A 77 -1.33 -10.70 -4.14
N ARG A 78 -1.13 -10.30 -5.40
CA ARG A 78 -0.06 -9.39 -5.82
C ARG A 78 -0.51 -7.92 -5.79
N GLY A 79 -1.80 -7.67 -5.60
CA GLY A 79 -2.41 -6.33 -5.64
C GLY A 79 -2.86 -5.91 -7.04
N GLU A 80 -2.96 -6.83 -8.00
CA GLU A 80 -3.41 -6.53 -9.36
C GLU A 80 -4.94 -6.49 -9.44
N GLU A 81 -5.49 -5.44 -10.04
CA GLU A 81 -6.93 -5.26 -10.24
C GLU A 81 -7.52 -6.39 -11.11
N ARG A 82 -8.59 -7.00 -10.62
CA ARG A 82 -9.37 -7.98 -11.37
C ARG A 82 -10.32 -7.24 -12.32
N ALA A 83 -10.21 -7.54 -13.62
CA ALA A 83 -11.03 -6.90 -14.65
C ALA A 83 -12.53 -7.04 -14.36
N GLY A 84 -13.28 -5.96 -14.56
CA GLY A 84 -14.73 -5.93 -14.35
C GLY A 84 -15.20 -5.82 -12.89
N THR A 85 -14.29 -5.72 -11.93
CA THR A 85 -14.64 -5.58 -10.50
C THR A 85 -14.68 -4.13 -10.00
N ARG A 86 -14.28 -3.18 -10.84
CA ARG A 86 -14.26 -1.75 -10.48
C ARG A 86 -15.66 -1.18 -10.37
N THR A 87 -15.95 -0.58 -9.23
CA THR A 87 -17.24 0.00 -8.88
C THR A 87 -17.12 1.49 -8.57
N PRO A 88 -18.09 2.31 -8.97
CA PRO A 88 -18.14 3.73 -8.62
C PRO A 88 -18.54 3.94 -7.15
N PRO A 89 -18.29 5.14 -6.59
CA PRO A 89 -18.75 5.48 -5.24
C PRO A 89 -20.27 5.30 -5.10
N GLY A 90 -20.68 4.62 -4.03
CA GLY A 90 -22.10 4.37 -3.74
C GLY A 90 -22.71 3.16 -4.45
N ALA A 91 -21.95 2.44 -5.27
CA ALA A 91 -22.38 1.14 -5.79
C ALA A 91 -22.42 0.06 -4.70
N ALA A 92 -23.15 -1.02 -4.97
CA ALA A 92 -23.17 -2.18 -4.08
C ALA A 92 -21.76 -2.81 -3.99
N PRO A 93 -21.33 -3.27 -2.81
CA PRO A 93 -20.06 -3.96 -2.64
C PRO A 93 -19.98 -5.20 -3.54
N VAL A 94 -18.84 -5.37 -4.22
CA VAL A 94 -18.51 -6.59 -4.96
C VAL A 94 -17.98 -7.65 -4.00
N ASP A 95 -18.39 -8.89 -4.20
CA ASP A 95 -17.84 -10.03 -3.46
C ASP A 95 -16.47 -10.41 -4.04
N CYS A 96 -15.40 -10.00 -3.35
CA CYS A 96 -14.02 -10.26 -3.76
C CYS A 96 -13.49 -11.63 -3.31
N ASP A 97 -14.17 -12.32 -2.39
CA ASP A 97 -13.82 -13.66 -1.92
C ASP A 97 -14.27 -14.74 -2.89
N ARG A 98 -15.31 -14.45 -3.67
CA ARG A 98 -15.66 -15.31 -4.80
C ARG A 98 -14.59 -15.18 -5.88
N PRO A 99 -14.05 -16.32 -6.38
CA PRO A 99 -13.34 -16.35 -7.65
C PRO A 99 -14.36 -16.05 -8.74
N GLY A 100 -14.62 -14.75 -8.92
CA GLY A 100 -15.46 -14.23 -9.98
C GLY A 100 -14.82 -14.58 -11.31
N GLU A 101 -15.57 -15.36 -12.09
CA GLU A 101 -15.52 -15.50 -13.54
C GLU A 101 -14.79 -14.30 -14.16
N ALA A 102 -13.61 -14.53 -14.72
CA ALA A 102 -12.92 -13.51 -15.48
C ALA A 102 -13.89 -13.07 -16.59
N VAL A 103 -14.48 -11.87 -16.46
CA VAL A 103 -15.31 -11.32 -17.52
C VAL A 103 -14.40 -11.26 -18.75
N PRO A 104 -14.71 -11.99 -19.83
CA PRO A 104 -13.89 -11.96 -21.03
C PRO A 104 -13.77 -10.51 -21.49
N PRO A 105 -12.61 -10.07 -22.01
CA PRO A 105 -12.49 -8.72 -22.54
C PRO A 105 -13.63 -8.50 -23.53
N GLN A 106 -14.42 -7.45 -23.32
CA GLN A 106 -15.53 -7.10 -24.19
C GLN A 106 -14.96 -6.93 -25.60
N ARG A 107 -15.18 -7.95 -26.44
CA ARG A 107 -14.86 -7.92 -27.85
C ARG A 107 -15.84 -6.94 -28.47
N PHE A 108 -15.39 -5.70 -28.63
CA PHE A 108 -16.08 -4.70 -29.45
C PHE A 108 -16.34 -5.33 -30.82
N MET A 109 -17.63 -5.51 -31.16
CA MET A 109 -18.09 -5.79 -32.52
C MET A 109 -18.29 -4.48 -33.27
#